data_AF-A0A1G4YBV1-F1
#
_entry.id   AF-A0A1G4YBV1-F1
#
_cell.length_a   1.000
_cell.length_b   1.000
_cell.length_c   1.000
_cell.angle_alpha   90.00
_cell.angle_beta   90.00
_cell.angle_gamma   90.00
#
_symmetry.space_group_name_H-M   'P 1'
#
loop_
_entity.id
_entity.type
_entity.pdbx_description
1 polymer ?
#
loop_
_entity_poly.entity_id
_entity_poly.type
_entity_poly.pdbx_seq_one_letter_code
_entity_poly.pdbx_strand_id
1 'polypeptide(L)'
;MESIEIDDDVFAHLQKYARPFVDTPNSTLRRLLDIDHEIDIVNQKNLDAELEESTAQNSESSGTIPLSRWPFEELKAHKLVGNARSKAPKSDLALLIKENFLQNGQNLYLIDYQGNRVQKFSAIISENNLIYNGQRYSMSNLAQELLLQLGFRSNSVRGPAHWVTDEGSSVKDIWQKYLDQKVRK
;
A
#
# COMPACT_ATOMS: atom_id res chain seq x y z
N MET A 1 11.81 -2.89 12.82
CA MET A 1 11.00 -3.84 12.02
C MET A 1 11.86 -5.07 11.90
N GLU A 2 11.48 -6.16 12.56
CA GLU A 2 12.24 -7.41 12.51
C GLU A 2 11.96 -8.13 11.19
N SER A 3 12.95 -8.90 10.71
CA SER A 3 12.88 -9.62 9.44
C SER A 3 12.98 -11.13 9.68
N ILE A 4 12.17 -11.88 8.95
CA ILE A 4 12.21 -13.36 8.91
C ILE A 4 12.38 -13.81 7.47
N GLU A 5 13.03 -14.95 7.28
CA GLU A 5 13.18 -15.62 5.98
C GLU A 5 12.27 -16.85 5.93
N ILE A 6 11.68 -17.09 4.76
CA ILE A 6 10.78 -18.22 4.50
C ILE A 6 11.07 -18.79 3.11
N ASP A 7 10.71 -20.05 2.88
CA ASP A 7 10.89 -20.72 1.59
C ASP A 7 10.02 -20.12 0.48
N ASP A 8 10.47 -20.22 -0.77
CA ASP A 8 9.79 -19.68 -1.95
C ASP A 8 8.38 -20.24 -2.13
N ASP A 9 8.19 -21.54 -1.87
CA ASP A 9 6.89 -22.21 -1.97
C ASP A 9 5.89 -21.66 -0.94
N VAL A 10 6.38 -21.35 0.28
CA VAL A 10 5.59 -20.75 1.35
C VAL A 10 5.24 -19.31 0.99
N PHE A 11 6.18 -18.54 0.45
CA PHE A 11 5.93 -17.18 0.00
C PHE A 11 4.88 -17.13 -1.12
N ALA A 12 5.02 -17.99 -2.14
CA ALA A 12 4.07 -18.10 -3.25
C ALA A 12 2.67 -18.51 -2.77
N HIS A 13 2.59 -19.37 -1.74
CA HIS A 13 1.32 -19.74 -1.13
C HIS A 13 0.68 -18.55 -0.39
N LEU A 14 1.42 -17.86 0.46
CA LEU A 14 0.94 -16.69 1.21
C LEU A 14 0.47 -15.55 0.29
N GLN A 15 1.15 -15.35 -0.84
CA GLN A 15 0.80 -14.33 -1.81
C GLN A 15 -0.61 -14.52 -2.40
N LYS A 16 -1.10 -15.77 -2.51
CA LYS A 16 -2.46 -16.07 -3.00
C LYS A 16 -3.55 -15.56 -2.07
N TYR A 17 -3.24 -15.44 -0.78
CA TYR A 17 -4.18 -14.97 0.24
C TYR A 17 -4.07 -13.47 0.49
N ALA A 18 -3.03 -12.80 0.00
CA ALA A 18 -2.84 -11.38 0.17
C ALA A 18 -3.87 -10.58 -0.64
N ARG A 19 -4.53 -9.62 0.00
CA ARG A 19 -5.38 -8.66 -0.71
C ARG A 19 -4.49 -7.68 -1.49
N PRO A 20 -4.62 -7.57 -2.82
CA PRO A 20 -3.76 -6.72 -3.63
C PRO A 20 -3.75 -5.27 -3.14
N PHE A 21 -2.55 -4.72 -2.93
CA PHE A 21 -2.29 -3.31 -2.54
C PHE A 21 -2.89 -2.84 -1.20
N VAL A 22 -3.60 -3.71 -0.49
CA VAL A 22 -4.13 -3.49 0.86
C VAL A 22 -3.25 -4.18 1.88
N ASP A 23 -2.93 -5.45 1.64
CA ASP A 23 -2.16 -6.23 2.59
C ASP A 23 -0.64 -6.02 2.36
N THR A 24 0.07 -5.78 3.46
CA THR A 24 1.52 -5.97 3.56
C THR A 24 1.81 -7.44 3.90
N PRO A 25 3.06 -7.93 3.77
CA PRO A 25 3.42 -9.28 4.20
C PRO A 25 3.01 -9.56 5.66
N ASN A 26 3.29 -8.62 6.56
CA ASN A 26 2.96 -8.77 7.98
C ASN A 26 1.45 -8.74 8.26
N SER A 27 0.68 -7.87 7.58
CA SER A 27 -0.78 -7.84 7.77
C SER A 27 -1.48 -9.05 7.13
N THR A 28 -0.89 -9.63 6.07
CA THR A 28 -1.36 -10.91 5.52
C THR A 28 -1.20 -12.02 6.56
N LEU A 29 -0.03 -12.11 7.18
CA LEU A 29 0.27 -13.11 8.22
C LEU A 29 -0.62 -12.93 9.46
N ARG A 30 -0.75 -11.71 9.98
CA ARG A 30 -1.58 -11.45 11.17
C ARG A 30 -3.03 -11.86 10.98
N ARG A 31 -3.60 -11.58 9.81
CA ARG A 31 -4.95 -12.00 9.45
C ARG A 31 -5.08 -13.51 9.29
N LEU A 32 -4.11 -14.16 8.65
CA LEU A 32 -4.15 -15.61 8.43
C LEU A 32 -3.97 -16.41 9.72
N LEU A 33 -3.20 -15.88 10.67
CA LEU A 33 -2.94 -16.47 11.97
C LEU A 33 -3.92 -15.98 13.06
N ASP A 34 -4.91 -15.17 12.68
CA ASP A 34 -5.94 -14.59 13.56
C ASP A 34 -5.39 -13.83 14.78
N ILE A 35 -4.18 -13.28 14.66
CA ILE A 35 -3.47 -12.59 15.75
C ILE A 35 -4.17 -11.26 16.12
N ASP A 36 -4.85 -10.63 15.16
CA ASP A 36 -5.57 -9.38 15.42
C ASP A 36 -6.84 -9.62 16.29
N HIS A 37 -7.34 -10.86 16.38
CA HIS A 37 -8.47 -11.23 17.23
C HIS A 37 -8.08 -11.40 18.72
N GLU A 38 -6.82 -11.74 19.01
CA GLU A 38 -6.32 -11.84 20.40
C GLU A 38 -6.09 -10.47 21.05
N ILE A 39 -5.79 -9.44 20.25
CA ILE A 39 -5.58 -8.07 20.74
C ILE A 39 -6.91 -7.50 21.28
N ASP A 40 -8.04 -7.83 20.65
CA ASP A 40 -9.37 -7.42 21.10
C ASP A 40 -9.79 -8.11 22.40
N ILE A 41 -9.40 -9.38 22.60
CA ILE A 41 -9.69 -10.13 23.85
C ILE A 41 -8.86 -9.57 25.02
N VAL A 42 -7.58 -9.27 24.80
CA VAL A 42 -6.71 -8.69 25.84
C VAL A 42 -7.13 -7.25 26.15
N ASN A 43 -7.51 -6.46 25.14
CA ASN A 43 -8.01 -5.10 25.35
C ASN A 43 -9.37 -5.07 26.05
N GLN A 44 -10.29 -6.01 25.76
CA GLN A 44 -11.55 -6.14 26.51
C GLN A 44 -11.31 -6.58 27.96
N LYS A 45 -10.43 -7.55 28.20
CA LYS A 45 -10.05 -7.93 29.57
C LYS A 45 -9.46 -6.79 30.38
N ASN A 46 -8.69 -5.90 29.74
CA ASN A 46 -8.13 -4.71 30.38
C ASN A 46 -9.19 -3.63 30.60
N LEU A 47 -10.15 -3.48 29.68
CA LEU A 47 -11.26 -2.52 29.81
C LEU A 47 -12.27 -2.95 30.89
N ASP A 48 -12.54 -4.26 30.99
CA ASP A 48 -13.41 -4.85 32.01
C ASP A 48 -12.73 -4.80 33.40
N ALA A 49 -11.39 -4.90 33.46
CA ALA A 49 -10.62 -4.69 34.69
C ALA A 49 -10.62 -3.21 35.14
N GLU A 50 -10.50 -2.24 34.23
CA GLU A 50 -10.55 -0.80 34.54
C GLU A 50 -11.94 -0.33 35.02
N LEU A 51 -13.03 -0.99 34.58
CA LEU A 51 -14.40 -0.71 35.03
C LEU A 51 -14.74 -1.35 36.39
N GLU A 52 -14.06 -2.41 36.80
CA GLU A 52 -14.19 -3.03 38.14
C GLU A 52 -13.29 -2.33 39.18
N GLU A 53 -12.17 -1.72 38.78
CA GLU A 53 -11.23 -1.04 39.69
C GLU A 53 -11.69 0.37 40.11
N SER A 54 -12.70 0.94 39.44
CA SER A 54 -13.21 2.30 39.73
C SER A 54 -14.30 2.36 40.81
N THR A 55 -14.67 1.23 41.43
CA THR A 55 -15.61 1.15 42.58
C THR A 55 -14.96 0.78 43.92
N ALA A 56 -13.63 0.58 43.99
CA ALA A 56 -12.93 0.34 45.25
C ALA A 56 -11.95 1.49 45.56
N GLN A 57 -12.23 2.18 46.66
CA GLN A 57 -11.50 3.34 47.12
C GLN A 57 -10.02 3.04 47.42
N ASN A 58 -9.15 3.95 46.96
CA ASN A 58 -8.06 4.58 47.72
C ASN A 58 -7.26 3.71 48.70
N SER A 59 -6.04 3.30 48.33
CA SER A 59 -4.85 3.36 49.22
C SER A 59 -3.54 2.99 48.49
N GLU A 60 -2.56 3.86 48.66
CA GLU A 60 -1.11 3.75 48.47
C GLU A 60 -0.49 2.37 48.14
N SER A 61 0.31 2.28 47.07
CA SER A 61 1.79 2.23 47.19
C SER A 61 2.51 1.91 45.87
N SER A 62 3.67 2.55 45.74
CA SER A 62 4.66 2.54 44.67
C SER A 62 5.13 1.16 44.19
N GLY A 63 5.36 1.02 42.88
CA GLY A 63 6.07 -0.12 42.30
C GLY A 63 6.54 0.12 40.86
N THR A 64 7.50 1.03 40.67
CA THR A 64 8.20 1.19 39.39
C THR A 64 9.07 -0.04 39.13
N ILE A 65 8.79 -0.81 38.08
CA ILE A 65 9.69 -1.87 37.60
C ILE A 65 10.73 -1.23 36.65
N PRO A 66 12.04 -1.30 36.94
CA PRO A 66 13.06 -0.69 36.10
C PRO A 66 13.34 -1.54 34.86
N LEU A 67 13.50 -0.87 33.72
CA LEU A 67 13.79 -1.41 32.39
C LEU A 67 15.24 -1.94 32.26
N SER A 68 15.78 -2.61 33.28
CA SER A 68 17.18 -3.05 33.36
C SER A 68 17.35 -4.57 33.49
N ARG A 69 16.30 -5.36 33.25
CA ARG A 69 16.34 -6.84 33.42
C ARG A 69 16.34 -7.64 32.11
N TRP A 70 16.50 -7.02 30.95
CA TRP A 70 16.67 -7.77 29.70
C TRP A 70 18.14 -8.14 29.47
N PRO A 71 18.50 -9.44 29.36
CA PRO A 71 19.85 -9.83 29.00
C PRO A 71 19.95 -9.83 27.47
N PHE A 72 20.51 -8.77 26.89
CA PHE A 72 20.91 -8.77 25.49
C PHE A 72 22.42 -8.57 25.43
N GLU A 73 23.15 -9.69 25.49
CA GLU A 73 24.56 -9.72 25.12
C GLU A 73 24.68 -9.42 23.61
N GLU A 74 25.09 -8.19 23.33
CA GLU A 74 26.14 -7.84 22.36
C GLU A 74 26.07 -8.47 20.95
N LEU A 75 25.14 -7.98 20.11
CA LEU A 75 25.30 -8.07 18.65
C LEU A 75 26.14 -6.89 18.16
N LYS A 76 27.43 -7.17 17.93
CA LYS A 76 28.40 -6.25 17.32
C LYS A 76 27.86 -5.67 16.01
N ALA A 77 28.00 -4.35 15.90
CA ALA A 77 27.65 -3.56 14.73
C ALA A 77 28.30 -4.10 13.44
N HIS A 78 27.51 -4.79 12.63
CA HIS A 78 27.79 -4.92 11.21
C HIS A 78 27.50 -3.56 10.57
N LYS A 79 28.54 -2.87 10.10
CA LYS A 79 28.41 -1.67 9.26
C LYS A 79 27.62 -2.04 8.00
N LEU A 80 26.30 -1.87 8.06
CA LEU A 80 25.46 -1.90 6.87
C LEU A 80 25.72 -0.60 6.12
N VAL A 81 26.44 -0.71 5.00
CA VAL A 81 26.47 0.31 3.95
C VAL A 81 25.08 0.35 3.32
N GLY A 82 24.13 0.95 4.02
CA GLY A 82 22.79 1.18 3.51
C GLY A 82 22.78 2.42 2.65
N ASN A 83 22.85 2.27 1.33
CA ASN A 83 22.45 3.35 0.42
C ASN A 83 21.03 3.77 0.81
N ALA A 84 20.87 5.02 1.26
CA ALA A 84 19.57 5.60 1.53
C ALA A 84 18.71 5.48 0.25
N ARG A 85 17.70 4.60 0.27
CA ARG A 85 16.79 4.43 -0.86
C ARG A 85 16.00 5.73 -1.04
N SER A 86 16.33 6.50 -2.06
CA SER A 86 15.50 7.61 -2.53
C SER A 86 14.13 7.09 -2.94
N LYS A 87 13.06 7.82 -2.60
CA LYS A 87 11.68 7.46 -3.00
C LYS A 87 11.62 7.30 -4.52
N ALA A 88 10.90 6.27 -4.99
CA ALA A 88 10.66 6.08 -6.41
C ALA A 88 10.03 7.33 -7.03
N PRO A 89 10.48 7.76 -8.22
CA PRO A 89 10.00 9.00 -8.84
C PRO A 89 8.52 8.88 -9.22
N LYS A 90 7.78 9.96 -8.98
CA LYS A 90 6.34 10.04 -9.27
C LYS A 90 6.12 9.98 -10.78
N SER A 91 5.14 9.19 -11.21
CA SER A 91 4.73 9.13 -12.61
C SER A 91 4.21 10.48 -13.11
N ASP A 92 4.65 10.88 -14.30
CA ASP A 92 4.30 12.14 -14.95
C ASP A 92 3.78 11.89 -16.36
N LEU A 93 2.50 12.22 -16.60
CA LEU A 93 1.85 11.98 -17.90
C LEU A 93 2.38 12.94 -18.98
N ALA A 94 2.64 14.20 -18.63
CA ALA A 94 3.15 15.18 -19.59
C ALA A 94 4.52 14.77 -20.12
N LEU A 95 5.35 14.18 -19.25
CA LEU A 95 6.66 13.67 -19.60
C LEU A 95 6.58 12.42 -20.49
N LEU A 96 5.66 11.50 -20.19
CA LEU A 96 5.40 10.33 -21.05
C LEU A 96 4.88 10.74 -22.44
N ILE A 97 4.07 11.79 -22.53
CA ILE A 97 3.63 12.35 -23.82
C ILE A 97 4.81 12.97 -24.57
N LYS A 98 5.63 13.78 -23.88
CA LYS A 98 6.81 14.43 -24.48
C LYS A 98 7.79 13.42 -25.07
N GLU A 99 7.96 12.29 -24.41
CA GLU A 99 8.89 11.22 -24.83
C GLU A 99 8.20 10.17 -25.72
N ASN A 100 6.97 10.44 -26.21
CA ASN A 100 6.17 9.60 -27.12
C ASN A 100 5.77 8.21 -26.60
N PHE A 101 5.76 8.01 -25.28
CA PHE A 101 5.24 6.78 -24.66
C PHE A 101 3.70 6.77 -24.57
N LEU A 102 3.08 7.95 -24.52
CA LEU A 102 1.64 8.17 -24.53
C LEU A 102 1.30 9.31 -25.49
N GLN A 103 0.03 9.43 -25.87
CA GLN A 103 -0.45 10.53 -26.73
C GLN A 103 -1.48 11.39 -26.01
N ASN A 104 -1.43 12.71 -26.25
CA ASN A 104 -2.47 13.61 -25.78
C ASN A 104 -3.77 13.31 -26.55
N GLY A 105 -4.90 13.22 -25.84
CA GLY A 105 -6.18 12.80 -26.42
C GLY A 105 -6.41 11.29 -26.46
N GLN A 106 -5.44 10.47 -26.03
CA GLN A 106 -5.58 9.02 -25.98
C GLN A 106 -6.50 8.58 -24.81
N ASN A 107 -7.29 7.53 -25.04
CA ASN A 107 -8.12 6.93 -23.99
C ASN A 107 -7.30 6.00 -23.09
N LEU A 108 -7.53 6.14 -21.79
CA LEU A 108 -7.15 5.18 -20.76
C LEU A 108 -8.40 4.54 -20.18
N TYR A 109 -8.27 3.27 -19.79
CA TYR A 109 -9.34 2.48 -19.24
C TYR A 109 -9.03 2.14 -17.79
N LEU A 110 -10.06 2.15 -16.96
CA LEU A 110 -9.92 1.77 -15.56
C LEU A 110 -9.84 0.25 -15.44
N ILE A 111 -8.89 -0.24 -14.64
CA ILE A 111 -8.87 -1.62 -14.16
C ILE A 111 -9.15 -1.70 -12.67
N ASP A 112 -9.81 -2.77 -12.24
CA ASP A 112 -10.03 -3.08 -10.84
C ASP A 112 -8.75 -3.61 -10.14
N TYR A 113 -8.89 -4.03 -8.89
CA TYR A 113 -7.77 -4.58 -8.10
C TYR A 113 -7.31 -5.97 -8.57
N GLN A 114 -8.11 -6.65 -9.37
CA GLN A 114 -7.80 -7.96 -9.96
C GLN A 114 -7.15 -7.81 -11.35
N GLY A 115 -7.06 -6.58 -11.88
CA GLY A 115 -6.55 -6.30 -13.22
C GLY A 115 -7.62 -6.42 -14.31
N ASN A 116 -8.89 -6.62 -13.94
CA ASN A 116 -9.97 -6.69 -14.91
C ASN A 116 -10.35 -5.29 -15.39
N ARG A 117 -10.49 -5.14 -16.71
CA ARG A 117 -10.93 -3.88 -17.32
C ARG A 117 -12.39 -3.60 -17.00
N VAL A 118 -12.64 -2.44 -16.40
CA VAL A 118 -13.99 -1.96 -16.12
C VAL A 118 -14.49 -1.22 -17.36
N GLN A 119 -15.14 -1.94 -18.27
CA GLN A 119 -15.55 -1.44 -19.60
C GLN A 119 -16.34 -0.13 -19.57
N LYS A 120 -17.07 0.13 -18.47
CA LYS A 120 -17.89 1.33 -18.31
C LYS A 120 -17.06 2.62 -18.18
N PHE A 121 -15.79 2.53 -17.78
CA PHE A 121 -15.01 3.69 -17.39
C PHE A 121 -13.78 3.89 -18.28
N SER A 122 -13.80 4.99 -19.04
CA SER A 122 -12.69 5.46 -19.86
C SER A 122 -12.48 6.95 -19.65
N ALA A 123 -11.22 7.38 -19.62
CA ALA A 123 -10.85 8.79 -19.49
C ALA A 123 -9.83 9.18 -20.57
N ILE A 124 -9.88 10.43 -21.00
CA ILE A 124 -9.02 10.97 -22.06
C ILE A 124 -7.80 11.63 -21.42
N ILE A 125 -6.60 11.32 -21.90
CA ILE A 125 -5.37 12.00 -21.46
C ILE A 125 -5.39 13.44 -21.95
N SER A 126 -5.19 14.39 -21.03
CA SER A 126 -5.02 15.81 -21.31
C SER A 126 -3.84 16.35 -20.52
N GLU A 127 -2.71 16.51 -21.20
CA GLU A 127 -1.44 16.97 -20.61
C GLU A 127 -1.01 16.09 -19.42
N ASN A 128 -1.12 16.61 -18.19
CA ASN A 128 -0.78 15.89 -16.96
C ASN A 128 -2.00 15.32 -16.21
N ASN A 129 -3.20 15.45 -16.78
CA ASN A 129 -4.46 15.08 -16.16
C ASN A 129 -5.29 14.15 -17.06
N LEU A 130 -6.37 13.63 -16.49
CA LEU A 130 -7.38 12.87 -17.20
C LEU A 130 -8.67 13.70 -17.31
N ILE A 131 -9.30 13.67 -18.47
CA ILE A 131 -10.63 14.23 -18.71
C ILE A 131 -11.65 13.09 -18.65
N TYR A 132 -12.62 13.22 -17.76
CA TYR A 132 -13.75 12.31 -17.64
C TYR A 132 -15.03 13.13 -17.50
N ASN A 133 -16.05 12.83 -18.31
CA ASN A 133 -17.31 13.59 -18.38
C ASN A 133 -17.11 15.13 -18.52
N GLY A 134 -16.08 15.55 -19.25
CA GLY A 134 -15.75 16.97 -19.46
C GLY A 134 -15.04 17.66 -18.29
N GLN A 135 -14.80 16.97 -17.18
CA GLN A 135 -14.08 17.50 -16.02
C GLN A 135 -12.65 16.94 -15.95
N ARG A 136 -11.73 17.73 -15.37
CA ARG A 136 -10.31 17.36 -15.22
C ARG A 136 -10.05 16.73 -13.86
N TYR A 137 -9.31 15.63 -13.87
CA TYR A 137 -8.94 14.88 -12.68
C TYR A 137 -7.47 14.45 -12.71
N SER A 138 -6.89 14.28 -11.53
CA SER A 138 -5.65 13.50 -11.41
C SER A 138 -5.95 12.00 -11.53
N MET A 139 -4.96 11.21 -11.95
CA MET A 139 -5.08 9.76 -12.06
C MET A 139 -5.57 9.09 -10.77
N SER A 140 -5.01 9.48 -9.62
CA SER A 140 -5.38 8.86 -8.33
C SER A 140 -6.79 9.26 -7.89
N ASN A 141 -7.17 10.53 -8.06
CA ASN A 141 -8.49 11.00 -7.64
C ASN A 141 -9.59 10.33 -8.46
N LEU A 142 -9.44 10.33 -9.79
CA LEU A 142 -10.43 9.70 -10.66
C LEU A 142 -10.52 8.19 -10.42
N ALA A 143 -9.38 7.51 -10.25
CA ALA A 143 -9.40 6.08 -9.94
C ALA A 143 -10.11 5.80 -8.61
N GLN A 144 -9.86 6.62 -7.58
CA GLN A 144 -10.53 6.47 -6.29
C GLN A 144 -12.04 6.66 -6.39
N GLU A 145 -12.49 7.72 -7.07
CA GLU A 145 -13.92 7.99 -7.27
C GLU A 145 -14.62 6.83 -8.00
N LEU A 146 -14.03 6.34 -9.10
CA LEU A 146 -14.65 5.29 -9.91
C LEU A 146 -14.58 3.91 -9.24
N LEU A 147 -13.50 3.58 -8.53
CA LEU A 147 -13.41 2.34 -7.76
C LEU A 147 -14.41 2.32 -6.59
N LEU A 148 -14.64 3.47 -5.97
CA LEU A 148 -15.67 3.61 -4.93
C LEU A 148 -17.07 3.34 -5.49
N GLN A 149 -17.37 3.79 -6.72
CA GLN A 149 -18.64 3.50 -7.41
C GLN A 149 -18.84 2.00 -7.68
N LEU A 150 -17.76 1.23 -7.82
CA LEU A 150 -17.80 -0.23 -7.96
C LEU A 150 -17.92 -0.97 -6.62
N GLY A 151 -17.95 -0.24 -5.49
CA GLY A 151 -18.06 -0.80 -4.15
C GLY A 151 -16.73 -1.05 -3.45
N PHE A 152 -15.59 -0.72 -4.07
CA PHE A 152 -14.29 -0.85 -3.41
C PHE A 152 -14.03 0.31 -2.45
N ARG A 153 -13.80 -0.01 -1.17
CA ARG A 153 -13.52 0.99 -0.14
C ARG A 153 -12.02 1.05 0.17
N SER A 154 -11.28 1.85 -0.61
CA SER A 154 -9.88 2.17 -0.32
C SER A 154 -9.68 3.67 -0.11
N ASN A 155 -8.95 4.03 0.95
CA ASN A 155 -8.56 5.40 1.26
C ASN A 155 -7.32 5.87 0.48
N SER A 156 -6.60 4.96 -0.17
CA SER A 156 -5.40 5.27 -0.94
C SER A 156 -5.33 4.43 -2.20
N VAL A 157 -5.25 5.09 -3.36
CA VAL A 157 -5.22 4.44 -4.66
C VAL A 157 -3.92 4.77 -5.38
N ARG A 158 -3.24 3.73 -5.88
CA ARG A 158 -2.08 3.89 -6.74
C ARG A 158 -2.53 4.24 -8.16
N GLY A 159 -2.96 5.50 -8.35
CA GLY A 159 -3.55 6.00 -9.59
C GLY A 159 -2.93 5.44 -10.89
N PRO A 160 -1.63 5.61 -11.15
CA PRO A 160 -0.99 5.12 -12.38
C PRO A 160 -1.11 3.62 -12.64
N ALA A 161 -1.30 2.80 -11.59
CA ALA A 161 -1.44 1.36 -11.73
C ALA A 161 -2.84 0.95 -12.23
N HIS A 162 -3.86 1.80 -12.03
CA HIS A 162 -5.25 1.49 -12.37
C HIS A 162 -5.67 2.00 -13.75
N TRP A 163 -4.80 2.72 -14.45
CA TRP A 163 -5.06 3.22 -15.78
C TRP A 163 -4.25 2.44 -16.80
N VAL A 164 -4.94 1.80 -17.74
CA VAL A 164 -4.32 1.03 -18.82
C VAL A 164 -4.64 1.62 -20.17
N THR A 165 -3.70 1.48 -21.11
CA THR A 165 -3.95 1.76 -22.53
C THR A 165 -4.85 0.68 -23.13
N ASP A 166 -5.28 0.87 -24.38
CA ASP A 166 -6.05 -0.16 -25.08
C ASP A 166 -5.26 -1.47 -25.26
N GLU A 167 -3.93 -1.37 -25.37
CA GLU A 167 -2.98 -2.48 -25.41
C GLU A 167 -2.81 -3.21 -24.05
N GLY A 168 -3.51 -2.75 -22.99
CA GLY A 168 -3.48 -3.35 -21.66
C GLY A 168 -2.24 -2.99 -20.81
N SER A 169 -1.34 -2.14 -21.29
CA SER A 169 -0.20 -1.68 -20.49
C SER A 169 -0.62 -0.60 -19.50
N SER A 170 -0.29 -0.76 -18.22
CA SER A 170 -0.60 0.26 -17.20
C SER A 170 0.32 1.47 -17.31
N VAL A 171 -0.16 2.66 -16.92
CA VAL A 171 0.66 3.88 -16.87
C VAL A 171 1.87 3.69 -15.93
N LYS A 172 1.72 2.91 -14.87
CA LYS A 172 2.84 2.52 -13.99
C LYS A 172 3.91 1.74 -14.75
N ASP A 173 3.54 0.76 -15.55
CA ASP A 173 4.50 -0.07 -16.29
C ASP A 173 5.18 0.73 -17.40
N ILE A 174 4.42 1.60 -18.08
CA ILE A 174 4.94 2.53 -19.08
C ILE A 174 5.96 3.49 -18.44
N TRP A 175 5.65 4.01 -17.25
CA TRP A 175 6.57 4.84 -16.47
C TRP A 175 7.85 4.09 -16.09
N GLN A 176 7.74 2.85 -15.65
CA GLN A 176 8.92 2.04 -15.32
C GLN A 176 9.81 1.81 -16.56
N LYS A 177 9.21 1.50 -17.72
CA LYS A 177 9.94 1.36 -18.99
C LYS A 177 10.69 2.65 -19.35
N TYR A 178 10.07 3.80 -19.14
CA TYR A 178 10.72 5.10 -19.36
C TYR A 178 11.95 5.30 -18.45
N LEU A 179 11.82 5.01 -17.15
CA LEU A 179 12.93 5.13 -16.20
C LEU A 179 14.07 4.19 -16.56
N ASP A 180 13.76 2.94 -16.91
CA ASP A 180 14.77 1.94 -17.28
C ASP A 180 15.53 2.37 -18.54
N GLN A 181 14.87 3.00 -19.51
CA GLN A 181 15.55 3.58 -20.68
C GLN A 181 16.46 4.75 -20.32
N LYS A 182 16.09 5.59 -19.33
CA LYS A 182 16.94 6.71 -18.88
C LYS A 182 18.16 6.24 -18.12
N VAL A 183 18.08 5.14 -17.37
CA VAL A 183 19.25 4.56 -16.67
C VAL A 183 20.26 3.95 -17.65
N ARG A 184 19.80 3.48 -18.82
CA ARG A 184 20.64 2.84 -19.85
C ARG A 184 21.32 3.83 -20.80
N LYS A 185 20.93 5.11 -20.81
CA LYS A 185 21.51 6.17 -21.63
C LYS A 185 22.54 6.95 -20.83
#